data_AF-A0A2G6HN99-F1
#
_entry.id   AF-A0A2G6HN99-F1
#
_cell.length_a   1.000
_cell.length_b   1.000
_cell.length_c   1.000
_cell.angle_alpha   90.00
_cell.angle_beta   90.00
_cell.angle_gamma   90.00
#
_symmetry.space_group_name_H-M   'P 1'
#
loop_
_entity.id
_entity.type
_entity.pdbx_description
1 polymer ?
#
loop_
_entity_poly.entity_id
_entity_poly.type
_entity_poly.pdbx_seq_one_letter_code
_entity_poly.pdbx_strand_id
1 'polypeptide(L)'
;MRKETRQQTSPNATFGHDPTLPLSHQRPDEVSGEWELVPPHERNIHQKIAAKTGGIVTVANMISVAGAYTTHCGIHNFSKGKRLKGLSQIAIGRSCDLLDGIVAKKLGTRSEVGAAVDAGLDKALTADGIFTLVRAGVIPPYFAAAATAQQACIMAENAKIKSAGGEPNPSKDGKYGMGATWAGMALRGAETMLEETGKGKSARVVDALALMAEGSALVFTQRAIRGYKKQRGQLAAG
;
A
#
# COMPACT_ATOMS: atom_id res chain seq x y z
N MET A 1 -18.22 -41.24 -39.29
CA MET A 1 -19.28 -40.28 -38.93
C MET A 1 -18.96 -39.70 -37.56
N ARG A 2 -18.52 -38.43 -37.50
CA ARG A 2 -18.36 -37.66 -36.26
C ARG A 2 -19.75 -37.20 -35.81
N LYS A 3 -20.09 -37.40 -34.53
CA LYS A 3 -21.21 -36.68 -33.91
C LYS A 3 -20.64 -35.48 -33.17
N GLU A 4 -20.97 -34.30 -33.67
CA GLU A 4 -20.76 -33.03 -32.99
C GLU A 4 -21.74 -32.92 -31.83
N THR A 5 -21.23 -32.76 -30.61
CA THR A 5 -22.07 -32.40 -29.46
C THR A 5 -22.01 -30.88 -29.31
N ARG A 6 -23.03 -30.19 -29.83
CA ARG A 6 -23.31 -28.78 -29.51
C ARG A 6 -23.50 -28.65 -28.00
N GLN A 7 -22.63 -27.90 -27.33
CA GLN A 7 -22.92 -27.38 -26.00
C GLN A 7 -24.04 -26.34 -26.11
N GLN A 8 -25.13 -26.67 -25.44
CA GLN A 8 -26.36 -25.90 -25.33
C GLN A 8 -26.09 -24.77 -24.31
N THR A 9 -26.15 -23.52 -24.76
CA THR A 9 -26.10 -22.34 -23.89
C THR A 9 -27.36 -22.29 -23.03
N SER A 10 -27.22 -22.43 -21.72
CA SER A 10 -28.34 -22.21 -20.78
C SER A 10 -28.63 -20.72 -20.64
N PRO A 11 -29.86 -20.26 -20.94
CA PRO A 11 -30.32 -18.92 -20.64
C PRO A 11 -31.00 -18.92 -19.27
N ASN A 12 -30.47 -18.09 -18.35
CA ASN A 12 -30.97 -17.72 -17.01
C ASN A 12 -29.93 -17.97 -15.91
N ALA A 13 -28.87 -17.17 -15.91
CA ALA A 13 -28.21 -16.82 -14.66
C ALA A 13 -28.94 -15.59 -14.12
N THR A 14 -29.90 -15.81 -13.22
CA THR A 14 -30.35 -14.79 -12.28
C THR A 14 -29.13 -14.32 -11.48
N PHE A 15 -28.55 -13.19 -11.86
CA PHE A 15 -27.50 -12.49 -11.10
C PHE A 15 -28.15 -11.80 -9.88
N GLY A 16 -28.65 -12.62 -8.96
CA GLY A 16 -28.87 -12.18 -7.59
C GLY A 16 -27.52 -12.05 -6.92
N HIS A 17 -27.33 -10.97 -6.16
CA HIS A 17 -26.18 -10.78 -5.28
C HIS A 17 -26.00 -12.05 -4.42
N ASP A 18 -25.04 -12.90 -4.74
CA ASP A 18 -24.73 -14.09 -3.95
C ASP A 18 -24.00 -13.66 -2.67
N PRO A 19 -24.64 -13.73 -1.49
CA PRO A 19 -24.01 -13.35 -0.23
C PRO A 19 -22.94 -14.36 0.22
N THR A 20 -22.74 -15.46 -0.53
CA THR A 20 -21.76 -16.51 -0.23
C THR A 20 -20.43 -16.35 -0.99
N LEU A 21 -20.31 -15.35 -1.88
CA LEU A 21 -19.00 -14.98 -2.40
C LEU A 21 -18.08 -14.63 -1.21
N PRO A 22 -16.97 -15.35 -1.01
CA PRO A 22 -16.11 -15.11 0.13
C PRO A 22 -15.72 -13.65 0.15
N LEU A 23 -15.81 -13.02 1.33
CA LEU A 23 -15.38 -11.64 1.62
C LEU A 23 -13.88 -11.47 1.34
N SER A 24 -13.52 -11.49 0.07
CA SER A 24 -12.16 -11.33 -0.42
C SER A 24 -11.66 -9.94 -0.06
N HIS A 25 -10.47 -9.88 0.54
CA HIS A 25 -9.76 -8.62 0.73
C HIS A 25 -9.33 -7.99 -0.60
N GLN A 26 -9.34 -8.75 -1.69
CA GLN A 26 -8.99 -8.31 -3.02
C GLN A 26 -10.24 -8.06 -3.86
N ARG A 27 -10.17 -7.01 -4.70
CA ARG A 27 -11.11 -6.82 -5.81
C ARG A 27 -11.05 -8.08 -6.68
N PRO A 28 -12.18 -8.56 -7.25
CA PRO A 28 -12.13 -9.66 -8.22
C PRO A 28 -11.22 -9.29 -9.41
N ASP A 29 -10.34 -10.21 -9.80
CA ASP A 29 -9.32 -9.95 -10.82
C ASP A 29 -9.90 -9.76 -12.23
N GLU A 30 -11.16 -10.15 -12.42
CA GLU A 30 -11.87 -10.13 -13.72
C GLU A 30 -12.42 -8.75 -14.11
N VAL A 31 -12.45 -7.77 -13.20
CA VAL A 31 -13.08 -6.46 -13.42
C VAL A 31 -12.17 -5.29 -13.06
N SER A 32 -12.25 -4.21 -13.83
CA SER A 32 -11.43 -3.02 -13.60
C SER A 32 -11.88 -2.26 -12.33
N GLY A 33 -13.15 -2.39 -11.97
CA GLY A 33 -13.71 -1.87 -10.72
C GLY A 33 -14.94 -2.65 -10.25
N GLU A 34 -15.16 -2.71 -8.94
CA GLU A 34 -16.25 -3.50 -8.33
C GLU A 34 -17.66 -3.08 -8.80
N TRP A 35 -17.84 -1.83 -9.26
CA TRP A 35 -19.13 -1.37 -9.80
C TRP A 35 -19.52 -2.06 -11.13
N GLU A 36 -18.59 -2.72 -11.81
CA GLU A 36 -18.87 -3.47 -13.05
C GLU A 36 -19.69 -4.73 -12.78
N LEU A 37 -19.63 -5.26 -11.55
CA LEU A 37 -20.41 -6.41 -11.08
C LEU A 37 -21.86 -6.05 -10.78
N VAL A 38 -22.19 -4.76 -10.76
CA VAL A 38 -23.53 -4.25 -10.43
C VAL A 38 -24.18 -3.66 -11.69
N PRO A 39 -25.39 -4.11 -12.08
CA PRO A 39 -26.13 -3.53 -13.19
C PRO A 39 -26.29 -2.01 -13.06
N PRO A 40 -26.17 -1.22 -14.15
CA PRO A 40 -26.13 0.25 -14.06
C PRO A 40 -27.30 0.90 -13.30
N HIS A 41 -28.50 0.31 -13.35
CA HIS A 41 -29.69 0.81 -12.68
C HIS A 41 -29.71 0.52 -11.17
N GLU A 42 -28.97 -0.49 -10.71
CA GLU A 42 -28.85 -0.90 -9.30
C GLU A 42 -27.69 -0.20 -8.57
N ARG A 43 -26.81 0.48 -9.31
CA ARG A 43 -25.64 1.17 -8.73
C ARG A 43 -26.05 2.29 -7.78
N ASN A 44 -25.39 2.33 -6.62
CA ASN A 44 -25.47 3.47 -5.72
C ASN A 44 -24.77 4.72 -6.33
N ILE A 45 -24.95 5.88 -5.70
CA ILE A 45 -24.40 7.15 -6.21
C ILE A 45 -22.87 7.10 -6.34
N HIS A 46 -22.17 6.50 -5.37
CA HIS A 46 -20.71 6.38 -5.40
C HIS A 46 -20.23 5.46 -6.53
N GLN A 47 -20.91 4.34 -6.75
CA GLN A 47 -20.64 3.41 -7.86
C GLN A 47 -20.93 4.04 -9.22
N LYS A 48 -21.97 4.88 -9.33
CA LYS A 48 -22.27 5.64 -10.56
C LYS A 48 -21.15 6.64 -10.87
N ILE A 49 -20.68 7.37 -9.87
CA ILE A 49 -19.55 8.31 -10.02
C ILE A 49 -18.26 7.56 -10.38
N ALA A 50 -17.97 6.47 -9.67
CA ALA A 50 -16.81 5.64 -9.93
C ALA A 50 -16.85 5.08 -11.36
N ALA A 51 -18.00 4.53 -11.80
CA ALA A 51 -18.18 4.04 -13.16
C ALA A 51 -17.98 5.14 -14.22
N LYS A 52 -18.57 6.33 -13.99
CA LYS A 52 -18.46 7.47 -14.92
C LYS A 52 -17.04 8.00 -15.05
N THR A 53 -16.22 7.84 -14.00
CA THR A 53 -14.86 8.36 -13.94
C THR A 53 -13.79 7.29 -14.07
N GLY A 54 -14.17 6.03 -14.37
CA GLY A 54 -13.22 4.91 -14.43
C GLY A 54 -12.47 4.68 -13.12
N GLY A 55 -13.10 4.97 -11.98
CA GLY A 55 -12.50 4.83 -10.66
C GLY A 55 -11.54 5.94 -10.25
N ILE A 56 -11.37 6.98 -11.07
CA ILE A 56 -10.52 8.13 -10.73
C ILE A 56 -11.11 8.91 -9.55
N VAL A 57 -12.41 9.19 -9.59
CA VAL A 57 -13.09 9.97 -8.55
C VAL A 57 -13.89 9.02 -7.67
N THR A 58 -13.34 8.73 -6.49
CA THR A 58 -14.02 7.97 -5.44
C THR A 58 -13.77 8.62 -4.08
N VAL A 59 -14.66 8.35 -3.12
CA VAL A 59 -14.46 8.83 -1.74
C VAL A 59 -13.15 8.29 -1.16
N ALA A 60 -12.83 7.03 -1.46
CA ALA A 60 -11.57 6.42 -1.04
C ALA A 60 -10.35 7.16 -1.61
N ASN A 61 -10.28 7.40 -2.92
CA ASN A 61 -9.13 8.10 -3.52
C ASN A 61 -8.97 9.52 -2.96
N MET A 62 -10.07 10.22 -2.66
CA MET A 62 -10.01 11.53 -2.01
C MET A 62 -9.41 11.44 -0.60
N ILE A 63 -9.76 10.39 0.17
CA ILE A 63 -9.16 10.11 1.47
C ILE A 63 -7.67 9.81 1.31
N SER A 64 -7.26 8.98 0.34
CA SER A 64 -5.84 8.67 0.08
C SER A 64 -5.03 9.94 -0.22
N VAL A 65 -5.54 10.82 -1.09
CA VAL A 65 -4.87 12.09 -1.42
C VAL A 65 -4.79 13.02 -0.20
N ALA A 66 -5.86 13.15 0.57
CA ALA A 66 -5.87 13.97 1.78
C ALA A 66 -4.92 13.41 2.86
N GLY A 67 -4.89 12.09 3.03
CA GLY A 67 -3.99 11.38 3.94
C GLY A 67 -2.53 11.57 3.55
N ALA A 68 -2.24 11.43 2.26
CA ALA A 68 -0.92 11.68 1.70
C ALA A 68 -0.45 13.12 1.95
N TYR A 69 -1.27 14.10 1.59
CA TYR A 69 -0.96 15.51 1.81
C TYR A 69 -0.74 15.84 3.29
N THR A 70 -1.56 15.27 4.18
CA THR A 70 -1.43 15.46 5.62
C THR A 70 -0.12 14.85 6.14
N THR A 71 0.24 13.65 5.68
CA THR A 71 1.49 12.99 6.02
C THR A 71 2.70 13.80 5.56
N HIS A 72 2.70 14.29 4.32
CA HIS A 72 3.73 15.16 3.77
C HIS A 72 3.91 16.44 4.62
N CYS A 73 2.81 17.12 4.95
CA CYS A 73 2.85 18.27 5.85
C CYS A 73 3.42 17.91 7.23
N GLY A 74 3.08 16.73 7.74
CA GLY A 74 3.58 16.22 9.00
C GLY A 74 5.09 15.98 8.98
N ILE A 75 5.61 15.32 7.95
CA ILE A 75 7.05 15.10 7.72
C ILE A 75 7.81 16.44 7.73
N HIS A 76 7.32 17.42 6.97
CA HIS A 76 7.96 18.74 6.89
C HIS A 76 7.83 19.57 8.17
N ASN A 77 6.73 19.47 8.90
CA ASN A 77 6.62 20.13 10.21
C ASN A 77 7.54 19.47 11.23
N PHE A 78 7.66 18.14 11.20
CA PHE A 78 8.56 17.39 12.06
C PHE A 78 10.02 17.78 11.81
N SER A 79 10.46 17.82 10.55
CA SER A 79 11.82 18.21 10.17
C SER A 79 12.17 19.65 10.50
N LYS A 80 11.17 20.55 10.59
CA LYS A 80 11.31 21.95 11.01
C LYS A 80 11.23 22.13 12.53
N GLY A 81 11.34 21.07 13.32
CA GLY A 81 11.31 21.12 14.78
C GLY A 81 9.92 21.24 15.41
N LYS A 82 8.83 21.30 14.62
CA LYS A 82 7.45 21.27 15.14
C LYS A 82 7.03 19.82 15.42
N ARG A 83 7.78 19.14 16.30
CA ARG A 83 7.77 17.67 16.49
C ARG A 83 6.37 17.11 16.74
N LEU A 84 5.67 17.62 17.75
CA LEU A 84 4.35 17.08 18.15
C LEU A 84 3.29 17.28 17.05
N LYS A 85 3.28 18.45 16.39
CA LYS A 85 2.39 18.72 15.26
C LYS A 85 2.73 17.84 14.06
N GLY A 86 4.02 17.70 13.76
CA GLY A 86 4.47 16.85 12.67
C GLY A 86 4.08 15.39 12.87
N LEU A 87 4.32 14.87 14.08
CA LEU A 87 3.98 13.51 14.46
C LEU A 87 2.47 13.26 14.42
N SER A 88 1.65 14.18 14.94
CA SER A 88 0.19 14.03 14.89
C SER A 88 -0.34 14.03 13.46
N GLN A 89 0.19 14.88 12.59
CA GLN A 89 -0.17 14.90 11.17
C GLN A 89 0.25 13.62 10.44
N ILE A 90 1.45 13.08 10.70
CA ILE A 90 1.87 11.78 10.15
C ILE A 90 0.93 10.67 10.62
N ALA A 91 0.60 10.62 11.92
CA ALA A 91 -0.28 9.60 12.47
C ALA A 91 -1.70 9.67 11.87
N ILE A 92 -2.26 10.87 11.74
CA ILE A 92 -3.57 11.09 11.12
C ILE A 92 -3.53 10.67 9.65
N GLY A 93 -2.53 11.14 8.90
CA GLY A 93 -2.40 10.87 7.47
C GLY A 93 -2.23 9.38 7.18
N ARG A 94 -1.37 8.66 7.92
CA ARG A 94 -1.20 7.20 7.78
C ARG A 94 -2.44 6.40 8.20
N SER A 95 -3.29 6.95 9.07
CA SER A 95 -4.56 6.32 9.42
C SER A 95 -5.58 6.42 8.28
N CYS A 96 -5.47 7.44 7.42
CA CYS A 96 -6.33 7.57 6.24
C CYS A 96 -6.13 6.42 5.24
N ASP A 97 -4.90 5.91 5.10
CA ASP A 97 -4.57 4.76 4.20
C ASP A 97 -5.17 3.42 4.69
N LEU A 98 -5.62 3.35 5.94
CA LEU A 98 -6.43 2.21 6.41
C LEU A 98 -7.92 2.45 6.16
N LEU A 99 -8.35 3.71 6.29
CA LEU A 99 -9.74 4.10 6.14
C LEU A 99 -10.19 4.08 4.67
N ASP A 100 -9.35 4.49 3.72
CA ASP A 100 -9.68 4.51 2.31
C ASP A 100 -10.01 3.11 1.77
N GLY A 101 -9.27 2.06 2.15
CA GLY A 101 -9.50 0.68 1.75
C GLY A 101 -10.80 0.13 2.35
N ILE A 102 -11.10 0.48 3.60
CA ILE A 102 -12.37 0.15 4.26
C ILE A 102 -13.53 0.85 3.54
N VAL A 103 -13.38 2.14 3.23
CA VAL A 103 -14.40 2.94 2.53
C VAL A 103 -14.62 2.43 1.11
N ALA A 104 -13.56 2.15 0.35
CA ALA A 104 -13.64 1.59 -1.00
C ALA A 104 -14.41 0.26 -1.00
N LYS A 105 -14.09 -0.63 -0.05
CA LYS A 105 -14.77 -1.91 0.13
C LYS A 105 -16.24 -1.71 0.49
N LYS A 106 -16.53 -0.82 1.44
CA LYS A 106 -17.91 -0.58 1.91
C LYS A 106 -18.79 0.05 0.83
N LEU A 107 -18.23 0.91 -0.02
CA LEU A 107 -18.96 1.58 -1.09
C LEU A 107 -19.00 0.77 -2.40
N GLY A 108 -18.27 -0.35 -2.48
CA GLY A 108 -18.14 -1.16 -3.69
C GLY A 108 -17.44 -0.40 -4.82
N THR A 109 -16.39 0.36 -4.48
CA THR A 109 -15.64 1.21 -5.42
C THR A 109 -14.16 0.86 -5.50
N ARG A 110 -13.73 -0.35 -5.09
CA ARG A 110 -12.34 -0.78 -5.30
C ARG A 110 -12.04 -0.89 -6.80
N SER A 111 -10.89 -0.40 -7.24
CA SER A 111 -10.50 -0.33 -8.65
C SER A 111 -9.00 -0.42 -8.86
N GLU A 112 -8.60 -0.78 -10.08
CA GLU A 112 -7.21 -0.81 -10.55
C GLU A 112 -6.55 0.58 -10.44
N VAL A 113 -7.26 1.61 -10.88
CA VAL A 113 -6.80 3.00 -10.82
C VAL A 113 -6.62 3.43 -9.36
N GLY A 114 -7.59 3.15 -8.50
CA GLY A 114 -7.48 3.46 -7.06
C GLY A 114 -6.28 2.76 -6.42
N ALA A 115 -6.07 1.48 -6.70
CA ALA A 115 -4.92 0.73 -6.20
C ALA A 115 -3.58 1.27 -6.74
N ALA A 116 -3.54 1.71 -8.00
CA ALA A 116 -2.35 2.32 -8.59
C ALA A 116 -2.04 3.70 -7.97
N VAL A 117 -3.07 4.51 -7.73
CA VAL A 117 -2.94 5.82 -7.05
C VAL A 117 -2.42 5.66 -5.63
N ASP A 118 -3.05 4.80 -4.83
CA ASP A 118 -2.63 4.50 -3.46
C ASP A 118 -1.17 4.02 -3.42
N ALA A 119 -0.84 2.99 -4.21
CA ALA A 119 0.51 2.45 -4.28
C ALA A 119 1.54 3.47 -4.79
N GLY A 120 1.14 4.44 -5.63
CA GLY A 120 1.98 5.53 -6.11
C GLY A 120 2.24 6.57 -5.03
N LEU A 121 1.19 7.04 -4.36
CA LEU A 121 1.26 7.99 -3.25
C LEU A 121 2.11 7.41 -2.10
N ASP A 122 1.90 6.15 -1.74
CA ASP A 122 2.67 5.48 -0.68
C ASP A 122 4.18 5.51 -0.95
N LYS A 123 4.60 5.25 -2.20
CA LYS A 123 6.01 5.29 -2.59
C LYS A 123 6.56 6.71 -2.58
N ALA A 124 5.81 7.67 -3.11
CA ALA A 124 6.21 9.06 -3.13
C ALA A 124 6.40 9.61 -1.71
N LEU A 125 5.47 9.32 -0.79
CA LEU A 125 5.55 9.72 0.61
C LEU A 125 6.66 9.02 1.37
N THR A 126 6.90 7.74 1.10
CA THR A 126 8.02 7.03 1.71
C THR A 126 9.34 7.66 1.29
N ALA A 127 9.50 7.96 -0.01
CA ALA A 127 10.70 8.63 -0.52
C ALA A 127 10.87 10.04 0.06
N ASP A 128 9.79 10.84 0.11
CA ASP A 128 9.77 12.16 0.74
C ASP A 128 10.14 12.09 2.22
N GLY A 129 9.54 11.16 2.96
CA GLY A 129 9.82 10.91 4.37
C GLY A 129 11.29 10.56 4.61
N ILE A 130 11.84 9.60 3.86
CA ILE A 130 13.25 9.22 3.95
C ILE A 130 14.14 10.43 3.64
N PHE A 131 13.93 11.10 2.51
CA PHE A 131 14.77 12.23 2.09
C PHE A 131 14.76 13.37 3.11
N THR A 132 13.56 13.81 3.50
CA THR A 132 13.36 14.96 4.38
C THR A 132 13.87 14.68 5.81
N LEU A 133 13.64 13.47 6.33
CA LEU A 133 14.07 13.11 7.69
C LEU A 133 15.56 12.77 7.78
N VAL A 134 16.19 12.24 6.72
CA VAL A 134 17.66 12.09 6.65
C VAL A 134 18.32 13.46 6.66
N ARG A 135 17.83 14.40 5.84
CA ARG A 135 18.37 15.76 5.79
C ARG A 135 18.23 16.49 7.13
N ALA A 136 17.19 16.15 7.90
CA ALA A 136 16.96 16.69 9.24
C ALA A 136 17.74 15.95 10.34
N GLY A 137 18.55 14.95 10.01
CA GLY A 137 19.33 14.15 10.98
C GLY A 137 18.48 13.22 11.85
N VAL A 138 17.21 13.01 11.52
CA VAL A 138 16.30 12.13 12.27
C VAL A 138 16.50 10.68 11.86
N ILE A 139 16.61 10.42 10.56
CA ILE A 139 16.84 9.07 10.03
C ILE A 139 18.32 8.92 9.67
N PRO A 140 18.99 7.85 10.12
CA PRO A 140 20.37 7.63 9.76
C PRO A 140 20.53 7.25 8.27
N PRO A 141 21.58 7.74 7.57
CA PRO A 141 21.78 7.49 6.15
C PRO A 141 21.86 6.00 5.76
N TYR A 142 22.42 5.14 6.62
CA TYR A 142 22.51 3.70 6.33
C TYR A 142 21.12 3.06 6.24
N PHE A 143 20.19 3.43 7.11
CA PHE A 143 18.83 2.90 7.11
C PHE A 143 18.08 3.37 5.87
N ALA A 144 18.21 4.65 5.54
CA ALA A 144 17.67 5.22 4.31
C ALA A 144 18.18 4.51 3.05
N ALA A 145 19.49 4.24 2.98
CA ALA A 145 20.10 3.52 1.88
C ALA A 145 19.57 2.08 1.78
N ALA A 146 19.49 1.37 2.91
CA ALA A 146 18.96 0.02 2.96
C ALA A 146 17.49 -0.04 2.50
N ALA A 147 16.62 0.80 3.08
CA ALA A 147 15.20 0.88 2.72
C ALA A 147 15.03 1.22 1.22
N THR A 148 15.77 2.21 0.72
CA THR A 148 15.70 2.62 -0.69
C THR A 148 16.16 1.49 -1.64
N ALA A 149 17.28 0.84 -1.34
CA ALA A 149 17.81 -0.26 -2.15
C ALA A 149 16.85 -1.45 -2.20
N GLN A 150 16.20 -1.75 -1.08
CA GLN A 150 15.20 -2.81 -1.00
C GLN A 150 13.95 -2.52 -1.84
N GLN A 151 13.44 -1.28 -1.78
CA GLN A 151 12.31 -0.88 -2.60
C GLN A 151 12.64 -0.88 -4.08
N ALA A 152 13.85 -0.44 -4.46
CA ALA A 152 14.33 -0.53 -5.83
C ALA A 152 14.39 -1.99 -6.32
N CYS A 153 14.85 -2.93 -5.48
CA CYS A 153 14.83 -4.35 -5.78
C CYS A 153 13.40 -4.88 -6.02
N ILE A 154 12.46 -4.54 -5.14
CA ILE A 154 11.04 -4.94 -5.31
C ILE A 154 10.48 -4.37 -6.63
N MET A 155 10.71 -3.09 -6.90
CA MET A 155 10.24 -2.45 -8.14
C MET A 155 10.82 -3.12 -9.38
N ALA A 156 12.12 -3.45 -9.36
CA ALA A 156 12.77 -4.14 -10.46
C ALA A 156 12.20 -5.55 -10.69
N GLU A 157 11.95 -6.33 -9.64
CA GLU A 157 11.35 -7.66 -9.80
C GLU A 157 9.88 -7.57 -10.23
N ASN A 158 9.11 -6.59 -9.73
CA ASN A 158 7.74 -6.34 -10.18
C ASN A 158 7.70 -5.98 -11.67
N ALA A 159 8.62 -5.12 -12.15
CA ALA A 159 8.72 -4.77 -13.56
C ALA A 159 9.05 -5.99 -14.43
N LYS A 160 9.97 -6.85 -13.97
CA LYS A 160 10.32 -8.09 -14.68
C LYS A 160 9.14 -9.08 -14.76
N ILE A 161 8.38 -9.23 -13.68
CA ILE A 161 7.17 -10.07 -13.66
C ILE A 161 6.16 -9.55 -14.68
N LYS A 162 5.91 -8.24 -14.70
CA LYS A 162 5.01 -7.60 -15.68
C LYS A 162 5.50 -7.80 -17.12
N SER A 163 6.80 -7.64 -17.38
CA SER A 163 7.36 -7.87 -18.72
C SER A 163 7.26 -9.31 -19.19
N ALA A 164 7.13 -10.27 -18.26
CA ALA A 164 6.91 -11.68 -18.55
C ALA A 164 5.42 -12.05 -18.65
N GLY A 165 4.51 -11.06 -18.68
CA GLY A 165 3.07 -11.29 -18.79
C GLY A 165 2.38 -11.71 -17.47
N GLY A 166 3.09 -11.65 -16.34
CA GLY A 166 2.50 -11.95 -15.03
C GLY A 166 2.09 -10.71 -14.25
N GLU A 167 1.25 -10.91 -13.23
CA GLU A 167 0.88 -9.86 -12.28
C GLU A 167 1.64 -10.01 -10.95
N PRO A 168 2.39 -8.99 -10.49
CA PRO A 168 3.08 -9.05 -9.21
C PRO A 168 2.08 -9.17 -8.06
N ASN A 169 2.18 -10.24 -7.27
CA ASN A 169 1.27 -10.45 -6.14
C ASN A 169 1.90 -9.90 -4.83
N PRO A 170 1.28 -8.92 -4.15
CA PRO A 170 1.80 -8.38 -2.89
C PRO A 170 1.94 -9.47 -1.82
N SER A 171 3.18 -9.83 -1.48
CA SER A 171 3.45 -10.83 -0.44
C SER A 171 3.14 -10.31 0.97
N LYS A 172 2.73 -11.22 1.88
CA LYS A 172 2.59 -10.91 3.32
C LYS A 172 3.90 -10.34 3.90
N ASP A 173 5.03 -10.95 3.54
CA ASP A 173 6.36 -10.50 3.95
C ASP A 173 6.66 -9.07 3.44
N GLY A 174 6.23 -8.71 2.23
CA GLY A 174 6.37 -7.33 1.72
C GLY A 174 5.59 -6.32 2.55
N LYS A 175 4.37 -6.66 2.97
CA LYS A 175 3.55 -5.81 3.85
C LYS A 175 4.19 -5.65 5.23
N TYR A 176 4.70 -6.74 5.82
CA TYR A 176 5.42 -6.67 7.10
C TYR A 176 6.72 -5.87 7.00
N GLY A 177 7.47 -6.01 5.92
CA GLY A 177 8.68 -5.22 5.66
C GLY A 177 8.39 -3.73 5.57
N MET A 178 7.30 -3.36 4.87
CA MET A 178 6.86 -1.96 4.78
C MET A 178 6.41 -1.41 6.15
N GLY A 179 5.62 -2.19 6.89
CA GLY A 179 5.19 -1.80 8.24
C GLY A 179 6.38 -1.62 9.20
N ALA A 180 7.36 -2.53 9.16
CA ALA A 180 8.57 -2.43 9.96
C ALA A 180 9.43 -1.22 9.57
N THR A 181 9.48 -0.86 8.27
CA THR A 181 10.17 0.35 7.81
C THR A 181 9.55 1.61 8.42
N TRP A 182 8.23 1.77 8.32
CA TRP A 182 7.53 2.91 8.94
C TRP A 182 7.64 2.90 10.46
N ALA A 183 7.61 1.74 11.10
CA ALA A 183 7.84 1.62 12.54
C ALA A 183 9.24 2.09 12.93
N GLY A 184 10.27 1.70 12.17
CA GLY A 184 11.64 2.19 12.36
C GLY A 184 11.73 3.72 12.23
N MET A 185 11.12 4.29 11.19
CA MET A 185 11.06 5.75 11.00
C MET A 185 10.37 6.47 12.17
N ALA A 186 9.25 5.92 12.67
CA ALA A 186 8.53 6.48 13.79
C ALA A 186 9.34 6.40 15.10
N LEU A 187 10.03 5.28 15.33
CA LEU A 187 10.89 5.10 16.50
C LEU A 187 12.09 6.04 16.45
N ARG A 188 12.71 6.27 15.29
CA ARG A 188 13.74 7.30 15.09
C ARG A 188 13.23 8.71 15.40
N GLY A 189 12.02 9.04 14.96
CA GLY A 189 11.37 10.29 15.35
C GLY A 189 11.18 10.42 16.86
N ALA A 190 10.71 9.36 17.52
CA ALA A 190 10.52 9.33 18.97
C ALA A 190 11.85 9.43 19.74
N GLU A 191 12.90 8.75 19.28
CA GLU A 191 14.26 8.86 19.79
C GLU A 191 14.72 10.32 19.76
N THR A 192 14.66 10.99 18.60
CA THR A 192 15.04 12.40 18.47
C THR A 192 14.29 13.29 19.47
N MET A 193 12.97 13.09 19.64
CA MET A 193 12.19 13.86 20.61
C MET A 193 12.60 13.60 22.07
N LEU A 194 13.01 12.37 22.39
CA LEU A 194 13.48 12.03 23.74
C LEU A 194 14.86 12.62 24.01
N GLU A 195 15.74 12.65 23.02
CA GLU A 195 17.04 13.33 23.11
C GLU A 195 16.87 14.83 23.32
N GLU A 196 16.02 15.48 22.54
CA GLU A 196 15.70 16.92 22.66
C GLU A 196 15.12 17.29 24.03
N THR A 197 14.44 16.36 24.70
CA THR A 197 13.88 16.56 26.04
C THR A 197 14.80 16.12 27.17
N GLY A 198 16.05 15.75 26.87
CA GLY A 198 17.05 15.34 27.85
C GLY A 198 16.82 13.95 28.45
N LYS A 199 15.92 13.13 27.87
CA LYS A 199 15.55 11.80 28.38
C LYS A 199 16.44 10.70 27.80
N GLY A 200 17.76 10.84 27.93
CA GLY A 200 18.74 9.97 27.27
C GLY A 200 18.61 8.48 27.56
N LYS A 201 18.19 8.07 28.76
CA LYS A 201 17.93 6.64 29.07
C LYS A 201 16.77 6.08 28.23
N SER A 202 15.68 6.84 28.12
CA SER A 202 14.53 6.45 27.30
C SER A 202 14.87 6.49 25.81
N ALA A 203 15.65 7.48 25.37
CA ALA A 203 16.12 7.57 23.99
C ALA A 203 16.89 6.30 23.57
N ARG A 204 17.83 5.81 24.41
CA ARG A 204 18.56 4.55 24.13
C ARG A 204 17.67 3.32 24.03
N VAL A 205 16.62 3.24 24.84
CA VAL A 205 15.65 2.14 24.75
C VAL A 205 14.91 2.21 23.41
N VAL A 206 14.49 3.41 23.00
CA VAL A 206 13.81 3.62 21.72
C VAL A 206 14.74 3.39 20.53
N ASP A 207 16.01 3.76 20.60
CA ASP A 207 17.04 3.43 19.60
C ASP A 207 17.18 1.92 19.42
N ALA A 208 17.27 1.16 20.51
CA ALA A 208 17.32 -0.30 20.44
C ALA A 208 16.06 -0.89 19.77
N LEU A 209 14.87 -0.35 20.07
CA LEU A 209 13.63 -0.73 19.38
C LEU A 209 13.67 -0.36 17.89
N ALA A 210 14.22 0.82 17.54
CA ALA A 210 14.37 1.26 16.16
C ALA A 210 15.25 0.30 15.37
N LEU A 211 16.43 -0.05 15.89
CA LEU A 211 17.34 -1.02 15.29
C LEU A 211 16.68 -2.39 15.08
N MET A 212 15.86 -2.86 16.02
CA MET A 212 15.10 -4.11 15.85
C MET A 212 14.04 -4.00 14.74
N ALA A 213 13.35 -2.86 14.63
CA ALA A 213 12.38 -2.62 13.57
C ALA A 213 13.08 -2.55 12.19
N GLU A 214 14.22 -1.87 12.11
CA GLU A 214 15.05 -1.77 10.90
C GLU A 214 15.58 -3.15 10.46
N GLY A 215 16.08 -3.95 11.40
CA GLY A 215 16.51 -5.33 11.14
C GLY A 215 15.35 -6.23 10.69
N SER A 216 14.18 -6.07 11.29
CA SER A 216 12.96 -6.77 10.88
C SER A 216 12.54 -6.38 9.46
N ALA A 217 12.57 -5.09 9.13
CA ALA A 217 12.29 -4.58 7.79
C ALA A 217 13.25 -5.20 6.76
N LEU A 218 14.54 -5.30 7.11
CA LEU A 218 15.55 -5.94 6.26
C LEU A 218 15.18 -7.40 5.95
N VAL A 219 14.88 -8.20 6.99
CA VAL A 219 14.57 -9.63 6.86
C VAL A 219 13.29 -9.87 6.06
N PHE A 220 12.20 -9.20 6.42
CA PHE A 220 10.91 -9.38 5.74
C PHE A 220 10.99 -8.97 4.28
N THR A 221 11.64 -7.85 3.98
CA THR A 221 11.73 -7.36 2.61
C THR A 221 12.65 -8.25 1.75
N GLN A 222 13.74 -8.80 2.31
CA GLN A 222 14.54 -9.80 1.61
C GLN A 222 13.74 -11.07 1.27
N ARG A 223 12.90 -11.55 2.19
CA ARG A 223 12.00 -12.69 1.93
C ARG A 223 10.99 -12.37 0.83
N ALA A 224 10.42 -11.17 0.84
CA ALA A 224 9.53 -10.69 -0.22
C ALA A 224 10.23 -10.70 -1.59
N ILE A 225 11.45 -10.17 -1.69
CA ILE A 225 12.25 -10.18 -2.92
C ILE A 225 12.50 -11.61 -3.42
N ARG A 226 12.82 -12.56 -2.53
CA ARG A 226 12.97 -13.97 -2.91
C ARG A 226 11.66 -14.56 -3.43
N GLY A 227 10.53 -14.18 -2.83
CA GLY A 227 9.19 -14.54 -3.31
C GLY A 227 8.95 -14.08 -4.75
N TYR A 228 9.21 -12.80 -5.06
CA TYR A 228 9.06 -12.27 -6.42
C TYR A 228 10.00 -12.95 -7.42
N LYS A 229 11.26 -13.22 -7.04
CA LYS A 229 12.20 -13.97 -7.88
C LYS A 229 11.69 -15.38 -8.20
N LYS A 230 11.09 -16.07 -7.22
CA LYS A 230 10.49 -17.39 -7.42
C LYS A 230 9.30 -17.33 -8.37
N GLN A 231 8.39 -16.36 -8.18
CA GLN A 231 7.25 -16.15 -9.07
C GLN A 231 7.71 -15.92 -10.52
N ARG A 232 8.70 -15.04 -10.73
CA ARG A 232 9.31 -14.81 -12.04
C ARG A 232 9.88 -16.08 -12.66
N GLY A 233 10.58 -16.90 -11.87
CA GLY A 233 11.13 -18.17 -12.33
C GLY A 233 10.06 -19.16 -12.79
N GLN A 234 8.89 -19.17 -12.15
CA GLN A 234 7.76 -20.00 -12.56
C GLN A 234 7.14 -19.53 -13.89
N LEU A 235 7.05 -18.22 -14.10
CA LEU A 235 6.55 -17.65 -15.36
C LEU A 235 7.49 -17.91 -16.55
N ALA A 236 8.80 -17.99 -16.31
CA ALA A 236 9.77 -18.28 -17.36
C ALA A 236 9.87 -19.78 -17.72
N ALA A 237 9.27 -20.66 -16.91
CA ALA A 237 9.33 -22.11 -17.07
C ALA A 237 8.05 -22.72 -17.64
N GLY A 238 6.97 -21.94 -17.77
CA GLY A 238 5.71 -22.33 -18.41
C GLY A 238 5.59 -21.70 -19.79
#